data_AF-B1YE03-F1
#
_entry.id   AF-B1YE03-F1
#
_cell.length_a   1.000
_cell.length_b   1.000
_cell.length_c   1.000
_cell.angle_alpha   90.00
_cell.angle_beta   90.00
_cell.angle_gamma   90.00
#
_symmetry.space_group_name_H-M   'P 1'
#
loop_
_entity.id
_entity.type
_entity.pdbx_description
1 polymer ?
#
loop_
_entity_poly.entity_id
_entity_poly.type
_entity_poly.pdbx_seq_one_letter_code
_entity_poly.pdbx_strand_id
1 'polypeptide(L)'
;MLAAFLAVFAVAAAVALHRAYRSYSTSPTVAAPQDLTRFLTMGALRDRRRRALALAFHAAVATSLGGHLFLLVEEVPPLLPRVGTAVGLAALALLAVLAAARGVRRAPVFASALATVATGVAMGLAAPREELVKLAWSWPASPSAAGLLLAVHVASASALALSLAYTCHISAPAVYLAARLVKKPKFKFINM
;
A
#
# COMPACT_ATOMS: atom_id res chain seq x y z
N MET A 1 -10.65 0.41 16.35
CA MET A 1 -10.73 0.83 14.93
C MET A 1 -10.00 -0.13 13.98
N LEU A 2 -8.91 -0.74 14.44
CA LEU A 2 -8.14 -1.74 13.70
C LEU A 2 -9.01 -2.89 13.16
N ALA A 3 -9.95 -3.42 13.95
CA ALA A 3 -10.83 -4.50 13.52
C ALA A 3 -11.67 -4.14 12.27
N ALA A 4 -12.17 -2.90 12.21
CA ALA A 4 -12.94 -2.42 11.05
C ALA A 4 -12.07 -2.36 9.79
N PHE A 5 -10.85 -1.85 9.92
CA PHE A 5 -9.88 -1.87 8.82
C PHE A 5 -9.54 -3.30 8.38
N LEU A 6 -9.25 -4.20 9.32
CA LEU A 6 -8.87 -5.59 9.02
C LEU A 6 -9.98 -6.34 8.28
N ALA A 7 -11.25 -6.12 8.63
CA ALA A 7 -12.39 -6.69 7.91
C ALA A 7 -12.43 -6.21 6.45
N VAL A 8 -12.30 -4.90 6.22
CA VAL A 8 -12.28 -4.35 4.86
C VAL A 8 -11.05 -4.82 4.09
N PHE A 9 -9.89 -4.86 4.74
CA PHE A 9 -8.65 -5.34 4.15
C PHE A 9 -8.74 -6.81 3.75
N ALA A 10 -9.33 -7.67 4.59
CA ALA A 10 -9.54 -9.07 4.28
C ALA A 10 -10.44 -9.26 3.04
N VAL A 11 -11.53 -8.48 2.94
CA VAL A 11 -12.40 -8.49 1.75
C VAL A 11 -11.63 -8.01 0.52
N ALA A 12 -10.90 -6.90 0.61
CA ALA A 12 -10.10 -6.38 -0.49
C ALA A 12 -9.03 -7.38 -0.96
N ALA A 13 -8.34 -8.03 -0.01
CA ALA A 13 -7.34 -9.06 -0.30
C ALA A 13 -7.98 -10.29 -0.98
N ALA A 14 -9.12 -10.77 -0.47
CA ALA A 14 -9.85 -11.89 -1.08
C ALA A 14 -10.28 -11.57 -2.52
N VAL A 15 -10.79 -10.35 -2.77
CA VAL A 15 -11.14 -9.90 -4.12
C VAL A 15 -9.91 -9.84 -5.03
N ALA A 16 -8.81 -9.25 -4.55
CA ALA A 16 -7.57 -9.16 -5.32
C ALA A 16 -7.01 -10.55 -5.67
N LEU A 17 -7.00 -11.48 -4.72
CA LEU A 17 -6.58 -12.87 -4.92
C LEU A 17 -7.51 -13.64 -5.85
N HIS A 18 -8.83 -13.50 -5.71
CA HIS A 18 -9.79 -14.13 -6.61
C HIS A 18 -9.59 -13.66 -8.06
N ARG A 19 -9.38 -12.35 -8.25
CA ARG A 19 -9.09 -11.78 -9.57
C ARG A 19 -7.75 -12.26 -10.12
N ALA A 20 -6.71 -12.31 -9.29
CA ALA A 20 -5.42 -12.88 -9.65
C ALA A 20 -5.56 -14.34 -10.11
N TYR A 21 -6.29 -15.16 -9.36
CA TYR A 21 -6.59 -16.55 -9.70
C TYR A 21 -7.34 -16.65 -11.03
N ARG A 22 -8.43 -15.89 -11.20
CA ARG A 22 -9.21 -15.83 -12.45
C ARG A 22 -8.30 -15.48 -13.63
N SER A 23 -7.49 -14.44 -13.53
CA SER A 23 -6.59 -14.03 -14.61
C SER A 23 -5.51 -15.06 -14.93
N TYR A 24 -4.95 -15.73 -13.92
CA TYR A 24 -4.00 -16.82 -14.13
C TYR A 24 -4.66 -18.04 -14.79
N SER A 25 -5.88 -18.39 -14.37
CA SER A 25 -6.62 -19.53 -14.90
C SER A 25 -7.06 -19.35 -16.36
N THR A 26 -7.23 -18.11 -16.82
CA THR A 26 -7.65 -17.80 -18.20
C THR A 26 -6.48 -17.56 -19.15
N SER A 27 -5.31 -17.14 -18.65
CA SER A 27 -4.11 -17.04 -19.48
C SER A 27 -2.81 -17.13 -18.65
N PRO A 28 -1.94 -18.14 -18.92
CA PRO A 28 -0.66 -18.29 -18.23
C PRO A 28 0.38 -17.22 -18.60
N THR A 29 0.14 -16.40 -19.63
CA THR A 29 1.04 -15.28 -20.01
C THR A 29 0.85 -14.03 -19.15
N VAL A 30 -0.15 -14.01 -18.25
CA VAL A 30 -0.44 -12.88 -17.33
C VAL A 30 0.62 -12.71 -16.23
N ALA A 31 1.53 -13.67 -16.08
CA ALA A 31 2.67 -13.58 -15.17
C ALA A 31 3.95 -13.02 -15.85
N ALA A 32 3.83 -12.08 -16.78
CA ALA A 32 4.99 -11.50 -17.44
C ALA A 32 5.77 -10.57 -16.48
N PRO A 33 7.13 -10.64 -16.43
CA PRO A 33 7.95 -9.70 -15.67
C PRO A 33 7.67 -8.21 -16.01
N GLN A 34 7.15 -7.98 -17.21
CA GLN A 34 6.75 -6.66 -17.71
C GLN A 34 5.59 -6.07 -16.90
N ASP A 35 4.68 -6.90 -16.37
CA ASP A 35 3.55 -6.43 -15.56
C ASP A 35 3.97 -6.05 -14.14
N LEU A 36 4.95 -6.75 -13.56
CA LEU A 36 5.61 -6.32 -12.32
C LEU A 36 6.34 -4.98 -12.53
N THR A 37 7.04 -4.83 -13.66
CA THR A 37 7.72 -3.57 -13.99
C THR A 37 6.70 -2.44 -14.19
N ARG A 38 5.56 -2.73 -14.83
CA ARG A 38 4.44 -1.78 -14.97
C ARG A 38 3.82 -1.44 -13.62
N PHE A 39 3.72 -2.36 -12.68
CA PHE A 39 3.28 -2.05 -11.31
C PHE A 39 4.23 -1.05 -10.64
N LEU A 40 5.52 -1.40 -10.55
CA LEU A 40 6.55 -0.60 -9.87
C LEU A 40 6.74 0.79 -10.47
N THR A 41 6.53 0.92 -11.78
CA THR A 41 6.65 2.19 -12.52
C THR A 41 5.29 2.85 -12.77
N MET A 42 4.22 2.31 -12.19
CA MET A 42 2.82 2.65 -12.43
C MET A 42 2.38 2.56 -13.91
N GLY A 43 3.15 1.96 -14.81
CA GLY A 43 2.69 1.31 -16.05
C GLY A 43 2.43 2.21 -17.24
N ALA A 44 2.40 3.53 -17.06
CA ALA A 44 2.22 4.50 -18.14
C ALA A 44 3.23 5.66 -18.12
N LEU A 45 4.22 5.61 -17.22
CA LEU A 45 5.25 6.66 -17.13
C LEU A 45 6.37 6.37 -18.14
N ARG A 46 6.32 7.08 -19.28
CA ARG A 46 7.30 6.95 -20.37
C ARG A 46 8.66 7.57 -20.04
N ASP A 47 8.67 8.60 -19.19
CA ASP A 47 9.88 9.32 -18.76
C ASP A 47 10.64 8.59 -17.63
N ARG A 48 11.96 8.47 -17.78
CA ARG A 48 12.88 7.90 -16.77
C ARG A 48 12.76 8.60 -15.42
N ARG A 49 12.65 9.93 -15.39
CA ARG A 49 12.56 10.69 -14.12
C ARG A 49 11.31 10.31 -13.33
N ARG A 50 10.16 10.28 -14.00
CA ARG A 50 8.89 9.89 -13.37
C ARG A 50 8.86 8.43 -12.93
N ARG A 51 9.56 7.53 -13.63
CA ARG A 51 9.73 6.14 -13.18
C ARG A 51 10.53 6.06 -11.88
N ALA A 52 11.61 6.82 -11.75
CA ALA A 52 12.38 6.89 -10.51
C ALA A 52 11.54 7.39 -9.34
N LEU A 53 10.73 8.45 -9.56
CA LEU A 53 9.80 8.95 -8.54
C LEU A 53 8.75 7.90 -8.14
N ALA A 54 8.21 7.14 -9.10
CA ALA A 54 7.28 6.06 -8.81
C ALA A 54 7.92 4.92 -8.01
N LEU A 55 9.18 4.57 -8.29
CA LEU A 55 9.92 3.58 -7.51
C LEU A 55 10.18 4.06 -6.08
N ALA A 56 10.64 5.31 -5.94
CA ALA A 56 10.84 5.93 -4.63
C ALA A 56 9.54 5.97 -3.81
N PHE A 57 8.41 6.27 -4.47
CA PHE A 57 7.09 6.24 -3.82
C PHE A 57 6.73 4.83 -3.33
N HIS A 58 6.88 3.80 -4.17
CA HIS A 58 6.60 2.42 -3.76
C HIS A 58 7.52 1.97 -2.61
N ALA A 59 8.81 2.34 -2.64
CA ALA A 59 9.72 2.05 -1.56
C ALA A 59 9.27 2.72 -0.25
N ALA A 60 8.94 4.01 -0.28
CA ALA A 60 8.46 4.75 0.89
C ALA A 60 7.16 4.15 1.46
N VAL A 61 6.21 3.79 0.60
CA VAL A 61 4.96 3.14 1.04
C VAL A 61 5.21 1.74 1.59
N ALA A 62 6.09 0.94 1.00
CA ALA A 62 6.45 -0.38 1.51
C ALA A 62 7.12 -0.29 2.89
N THR A 63 8.05 0.67 3.08
CA THR A 63 8.66 0.95 4.38
C THR A 63 7.63 1.42 5.40
N SER A 64 6.72 2.32 5.00
CA SER A 64 5.64 2.81 5.88
C SER A 64 4.69 1.68 6.30
N LEU A 65 4.26 0.82 5.37
CA LEU A 65 3.46 -0.38 5.65
C LEU A 65 4.17 -1.33 6.62
N GLY A 66 5.48 -1.56 6.44
CA GLY A 66 6.29 -2.30 7.40
C GLY A 66 6.27 -1.67 8.79
N GLY A 67 6.36 -0.33 8.87
CA GLY A 67 6.25 0.41 10.12
C GLY A 67 4.90 0.26 10.84
N HIS A 68 3.80 -0.01 10.11
CA HIS A 68 2.50 -0.27 10.75
C HIS A 68 2.49 -1.57 11.56
N LEU A 69 3.39 -2.52 11.28
CA LEU A 69 3.53 -3.73 12.10
C LEU A 69 4.01 -3.41 13.51
N PHE A 70 4.66 -2.26 13.72
CA PHE A 70 5.02 -1.80 15.05
C PHE A 70 3.82 -1.44 15.91
N LEU A 71 2.59 -1.37 15.39
CA LEU A 71 1.38 -1.31 16.23
C LEU A 71 1.22 -2.53 17.14
N LEU A 72 1.85 -3.65 16.79
CA LEU A 72 1.85 -4.91 17.55
C LEU A 72 2.96 -4.98 18.60
N VAL A 73 3.89 -4.03 18.58
CA VAL A 73 5.06 -4.01 19.48
C VAL A 73 4.79 -2.99 20.57
N GLU A 74 4.86 -3.41 21.82
CA GLU A 74 4.62 -2.51 22.96
C GLU A 74 5.68 -1.41 23.02
N GLU A 75 6.94 -1.81 23.04
CA GLU A 75 8.09 -0.91 23.12
C GLU A 75 8.76 -0.73 21.76
N VAL A 76 8.76 0.51 21.28
CA VAL A 76 9.38 0.89 20.01
C VAL A 76 10.40 1.98 20.28
N PRO A 77 11.65 1.87 19.76
CA PRO A 77 12.65 2.92 19.91
C PRO A 77 12.09 4.30 19.53
N PRO A 78 12.33 5.36 20.34
CA PRO A 78 11.69 6.66 20.18
C PRO A 78 12.04 7.37 18.86
N LEU A 79 13.11 6.94 18.18
CA LEU A 79 13.49 7.44 16.86
C LEU A 79 12.59 6.89 15.74
N LEU A 80 12.08 5.66 15.86
CA LEU A 80 11.34 5.00 14.78
C LEU A 80 10.03 5.70 14.40
N PRO A 81 9.20 6.21 15.34
CA PRO A 81 8.04 7.01 14.99
C PRO A 81 8.39 8.25 14.15
N ARG A 82 9.49 8.93 14.49
CA ARG A 82 9.97 10.12 13.75
C ARG A 82 10.44 9.76 12.34
N VAL A 83 11.17 8.65 12.20
CA VAL A 83 11.56 8.11 10.90
C VAL A 83 10.33 7.75 10.08
N GLY A 84 9.32 7.12 10.68
CA GLY A 84 8.04 6.81 10.05
C GLY A 84 7.34 8.05 9.50
N THR A 85 7.24 9.11 10.30
CA THR A 85 6.66 10.40 9.86
C THR A 85 7.46 11.02 8.71
N ALA A 86 8.80 10.99 8.76
CA ALA A 86 9.65 11.49 7.69
C ALA A 86 9.48 10.71 6.37
N VAL A 87 9.39 9.38 6.45
CA VAL A 87 9.08 8.51 5.30
C VAL A 87 7.69 8.83 4.76
N GLY A 88 6.71 9.06 5.64
CA GLY A 88 5.36 9.50 5.26
C GLY A 88 5.34 10.82 4.51
N LEU A 89 6.13 11.81 4.95
CA LEU A 89 6.28 13.11 4.27
C LEU A 89 6.88 12.95 2.87
N ALA A 90 7.92 12.12 2.74
CA ALA A 90 8.51 11.81 1.44
C ALA A 90 7.49 11.12 0.52
N ALA A 91 6.73 10.14 1.04
CA ALA A 91 5.67 9.47 0.29
C ALA A 91 4.58 10.46 -0.16
N LEU A 92 4.19 11.41 0.70
CA LEU A 92 3.18 12.42 0.40
C LEU A 92 3.63 13.32 -0.75
N ALA A 93 4.86 13.85 -0.67
CA ALA A 93 5.42 14.71 -1.70
C ALA A 93 5.52 13.98 -3.06
N LEU A 94 6.03 12.75 -3.05
CA LEU A 94 6.15 11.93 -4.26
C LEU A 94 4.77 11.63 -4.87
N LEU A 95 3.79 11.28 -4.03
CA LEU A 95 2.44 11.00 -4.47
C LEU A 95 1.76 12.22 -5.07
N ALA A 96 1.94 13.40 -4.49
CA ALA A 96 1.39 14.65 -5.02
C ALA A 96 1.94 14.95 -6.42
N VAL A 97 3.26 14.81 -6.62
CA VAL A 97 3.90 14.97 -7.93
C VAL A 97 3.37 13.95 -8.94
N LEU A 98 3.24 12.68 -8.54
CA LEU A 98 2.73 11.61 -9.41
C LEU A 98 1.25 11.77 -9.76
N ALA A 99 0.44 12.26 -8.82
CA ALA A 99 -0.98 12.56 -9.03
C ALA A 99 -1.15 13.72 -10.01
N ALA A 100 -0.43 14.83 -9.80
CA ALA A 100 -0.43 15.98 -10.71
C ALA A 100 -0.02 15.59 -12.14
N ALA A 101 0.97 14.70 -12.28
CA ALA A 101 1.44 14.23 -13.58
C ALA A 101 0.47 13.29 -14.33
N ARG A 102 -0.58 12.77 -13.68
CA ARG A 102 -1.47 11.74 -14.23
C ARG A 102 -2.87 12.19 -14.63
N GLY A 103 -3.33 13.35 -14.16
CA GLY A 103 -4.66 13.87 -14.45
C GLY A 103 -5.83 13.04 -13.88
N VAL A 104 -7.06 13.44 -14.19
CA VAL A 104 -8.29 13.07 -13.46
C VAL A 104 -8.71 11.59 -13.60
N ARG A 105 -8.21 10.83 -14.58
CA ARG A 105 -8.69 9.45 -14.89
C ARG A 105 -8.46 8.41 -13.79
N ARG A 106 -7.64 8.70 -12.78
CA ARG A 106 -7.42 7.86 -11.59
C ARG A 106 -7.70 8.60 -10.29
N ALA A 107 -8.50 9.66 -10.35
CA ALA A 107 -8.84 10.52 -9.23
C ALA A 107 -9.25 9.76 -7.95
N PRO A 108 -10.10 8.71 -7.96
CA PRO A 108 -10.51 8.07 -6.71
C PRO A 108 -9.37 7.30 -6.01
N VAL A 109 -8.51 6.59 -6.75
CA VAL A 109 -7.36 5.87 -6.17
C VAL A 109 -6.34 6.87 -5.64
N PHE A 110 -6.02 7.91 -6.41
CA PHE A 110 -5.07 8.94 -5.99
C PHE A 110 -5.60 9.78 -4.83
N ALA A 111 -6.88 10.11 -4.81
CA ALA A 111 -7.51 10.85 -3.72
C ALA A 111 -7.48 10.04 -2.42
N SER A 112 -7.90 8.77 -2.46
CA SER A 112 -7.84 7.88 -1.29
C SER A 112 -6.39 7.67 -0.83
N ALA A 113 -5.43 7.53 -1.75
CA ALA A 113 -4.02 7.43 -1.41
C ALA A 113 -3.47 8.71 -0.78
N LEU A 114 -3.78 9.88 -1.34
CA LEU A 114 -3.36 11.17 -0.80
C LEU A 114 -3.96 11.39 0.58
N ALA A 115 -5.25 11.14 0.76
CA ALA A 115 -5.92 11.25 2.04
C ALA A 115 -5.31 10.30 3.08
N THR A 116 -5.03 9.05 2.71
CA THR A 116 -4.39 8.07 3.61
C THR A 116 -3.01 8.54 4.04
N VAL A 117 -2.15 8.95 3.11
CA VAL A 117 -0.79 9.37 3.43
C VAL A 117 -0.80 10.69 4.22
N ALA A 118 -1.62 11.66 3.82
CA ALA A 118 -1.71 12.96 4.50
C ALA A 118 -2.20 12.82 5.94
N THR A 119 -3.24 12.02 6.18
CA THR A 119 -3.73 11.75 7.54
C THR A 119 -2.74 10.96 8.37
N GLY A 120 -2.00 10.01 7.77
CA GLY A 120 -0.91 9.29 8.43
C GLY A 120 0.21 10.22 8.92
N VAL A 121 0.64 11.14 8.06
CA VAL A 121 1.60 12.19 8.41
C VAL A 121 1.05 13.11 9.49
N ALA A 122 -0.19 13.59 9.33
CA ALA A 122 -0.82 14.49 10.29
C ALA A 122 -0.89 13.86 11.69
N MET A 123 -1.27 12.59 11.79
CA MET A 123 -1.24 11.86 13.06
C MET A 123 0.16 11.79 13.66
N GLY A 124 1.18 11.43 12.85
CA GLY A 124 2.57 11.36 13.29
C GLY A 124 3.20 12.70 13.71
N LEU A 125 2.55 13.82 13.38
CA LEU A 125 2.93 15.17 13.83
C LEU A 125 2.08 15.67 15.00
N ALA A 126 0.82 15.24 15.08
CA ALA A 126 -0.16 15.79 16.02
C ALA A 126 -0.24 15.04 17.35
N ALA A 127 0.10 13.74 17.38
CA ALA A 127 -0.06 12.91 18.56
C ALA A 127 1.13 11.97 18.77
N PRO A 128 1.48 11.65 20.03
CA PRO A 128 2.45 10.62 20.33
C PRO A 128 1.95 9.24 19.87
N ARG A 129 2.87 8.36 19.50
CA ARG A 129 2.56 7.01 19.00
C ARG A 129 1.68 6.24 19.97
N GLU A 130 1.98 6.33 21.27
CA GLU A 130 1.34 5.56 22.33
C GLU A 130 -0.16 5.88 22.41
N GLU A 131 -0.53 7.14 22.20
CA GLU A 131 -1.92 7.57 22.12
C GLU A 131 -2.60 6.97 20.89
N LEU A 132 -1.97 7.07 19.71
CA LEU A 132 -2.51 6.54 18.46
C LEU A 132 -2.70 5.01 18.50
N VAL A 133 -1.76 4.29 19.10
CA VAL A 133 -1.85 2.83 19.30
C VAL A 133 -3.05 2.50 20.20
N LYS A 134 -3.18 3.18 21.35
CA LYS A 134 -4.33 2.97 22.26
C LYS A 134 -5.67 3.25 21.57
N LEU A 135 -5.75 4.33 20.78
CA LEU A 135 -6.94 4.66 20.00
C LEU A 135 -7.22 3.67 18.87
N ALA A 136 -6.18 3.11 18.23
CA ALA A 136 -6.35 2.13 17.16
C ALA A 136 -6.96 0.82 17.66
N TRP A 137 -6.52 0.37 18.84
CA TRP A 137 -7.03 -0.83 19.51
C TRP A 137 -8.40 -0.63 20.13
N SER A 138 -8.71 0.57 20.61
CA SER A 138 -10.02 0.90 21.18
C SER A 138 -10.95 1.55 20.16
N TRP A 139 -12.17 1.88 20.59
CA TRP A 139 -12.99 2.89 19.93
C TRP A 139 -12.87 4.16 20.78
N PRO A 140 -12.71 5.36 20.18
CA PRO A 140 -12.59 6.58 20.97
C PRO A 140 -13.83 6.73 21.86
N ALA A 141 -13.62 6.72 23.18
CA ALA A 141 -14.68 6.94 24.16
C ALA A 141 -15.12 8.41 24.20
N SER A 142 -14.28 9.32 23.72
CA SER A 142 -14.55 10.74 23.58
C SER A 142 -13.99 11.29 22.26
N PRO A 143 -14.60 12.33 21.68
CA PRO A 143 -14.09 12.96 20.46
C PRO A 143 -12.81 13.73 20.76
N SER A 144 -11.70 13.28 20.19
CA SER A 144 -10.41 13.99 20.19
C SER A 144 -9.95 14.25 18.75
N ALA A 145 -9.11 15.26 18.55
CA ALA A 145 -8.53 15.55 17.23
C ALA A 145 -7.74 14.34 16.68
N ALA A 146 -6.97 13.65 17.55
CA ALA A 146 -6.25 12.43 17.19
C ALA A 146 -7.19 11.29 16.80
N GLY A 147 -8.29 11.10 17.55
CA GLY A 147 -9.31 10.08 17.24
C GLY A 147 -10.03 10.34 15.92
N LEU A 148 -10.36 11.60 15.63
CA LEU A 148 -10.95 12.00 14.35
C LEU A 148 -9.98 11.80 13.19
N LEU A 149 -8.72 12.22 13.33
CA LEU A 149 -7.67 12.00 12.33
C LEU A 149 -7.47 10.51 12.05
N LEU A 150 -7.44 9.68 13.09
CA LEU A 150 -7.34 8.23 12.96
C LEU A 150 -8.56 7.63 12.24
N ALA A 151 -9.76 8.17 12.47
CA ALA A 151 -10.98 7.69 11.81
C ALA A 151 -10.96 8.00 10.32
N VAL A 152 -10.58 9.23 9.97
CA VAL A 152 -10.41 9.62 8.56
C VAL A 152 -9.29 8.81 7.91
N HIS A 153 -8.18 8.55 8.62
CA HIS A 153 -7.10 7.71 8.12
C HIS A 153 -7.57 6.29 7.81
N VAL A 154 -8.25 5.64 8.76
CA VAL A 154 -8.79 4.28 8.60
C VAL A 154 -9.81 4.22 7.47
N ALA A 155 -10.71 5.20 7.37
CA ALA A 155 -11.68 5.27 6.28
C ALA A 155 -10.99 5.43 4.91
N SER A 156 -10.00 6.32 4.82
CA SER A 156 -9.22 6.54 3.60
C SER A 156 -8.41 5.32 3.19
N ALA A 157 -7.77 4.66 4.15
CA ALA A 157 -6.99 3.43 3.93
C ALA A 157 -7.90 2.28 3.47
N SER A 158 -9.11 2.18 4.04
CA SER A 158 -10.13 1.20 3.66
C SER A 158 -10.62 1.42 2.22
N ALA A 159 -10.94 2.67 1.88
CA ALA A 159 -11.32 3.06 0.52
C ALA A 159 -10.19 2.81 -0.49
N LEU A 160 -8.94 3.08 -0.09
CA LEU A 160 -7.76 2.80 -0.90
C LEU A 160 -7.58 1.30 -1.13
N ALA A 161 -7.67 0.47 -0.09
CA ALA A 161 -7.54 -0.99 -0.19
C ALA A 161 -8.58 -1.58 -1.15
N LEU A 162 -9.85 -1.18 -1.02
CA LEU A 162 -10.91 -1.59 -1.93
C LEU A 162 -10.63 -1.10 -3.36
N SER A 163 -10.31 0.17 -3.54
CA SER A 163 -10.04 0.74 -4.87
C SER A 163 -8.91 -0.01 -5.56
N LEU A 164 -7.84 -0.35 -4.83
CA LEU A 164 -6.70 -1.08 -5.35
C LEU A 164 -7.05 -2.53 -5.70
N ALA A 165 -7.89 -3.20 -4.92
CA ALA A 165 -8.38 -4.55 -5.23
C ALA A 165 -9.18 -4.62 -6.54
N TYR A 166 -9.82 -3.50 -6.94
CA TYR A 166 -10.51 -3.40 -8.21
C TYR A 166 -9.61 -2.97 -9.38
N THR A 167 -8.36 -2.58 -9.13
CA THR A 167 -7.38 -2.25 -10.17
C THR A 167 -6.51 -3.44 -10.56
N CYS A 168 -6.10 -3.52 -11.81
CA CYS A 168 -5.14 -4.52 -12.30
C CYS A 168 -3.72 -4.37 -11.72
N HIS A 169 -3.45 -3.29 -10.98
CA HIS A 169 -2.10 -2.96 -10.51
C HIS A 169 -1.62 -3.89 -9.40
N ILE A 170 -2.46 -4.27 -8.43
CA ILE A 170 -2.03 -5.11 -7.30
C ILE A 170 -2.05 -6.61 -7.63
N SER A 171 -2.91 -7.04 -8.55
CA SER A 171 -2.98 -8.46 -8.92
C SER A 171 -1.74 -8.93 -9.69
N ALA A 172 -1.09 -8.05 -10.47
CA ALA A 172 0.07 -8.43 -11.30
C ALA A 172 1.28 -8.98 -10.49
N PRO A 173 1.76 -8.32 -9.41
CA PRO A 173 2.80 -8.90 -8.54
C PRO A 173 2.39 -10.24 -7.91
N ALA A 174 1.15 -10.36 -7.43
CA ALA A 174 0.65 -11.58 -6.80
C ALA A 174 0.58 -12.76 -7.79
N VAL A 175 0.08 -12.52 -9.01
CA VAL A 175 0.06 -13.51 -10.10
C VAL A 175 1.49 -13.90 -10.51
N TYR A 176 2.39 -12.92 -10.62
CA TYR A 176 3.80 -13.17 -10.95
C TYR A 176 4.48 -14.07 -9.91
N LEU A 177 4.31 -13.77 -8.62
CA LEU A 177 4.87 -14.56 -7.52
C LEU A 177 4.26 -15.96 -7.48
N ALA A 178 2.93 -16.08 -7.58
CA ALA A 178 2.25 -17.37 -7.61
C ALA A 178 2.75 -18.26 -8.77
N ALA A 179 2.89 -17.70 -9.97
CA ALA A 179 3.42 -18.42 -11.13
C ALA A 179 4.88 -18.85 -10.94
N ARG A 180 5.70 -18.06 -10.26
CA ARG A 180 7.10 -18.41 -9.92
C ARG A 180 7.17 -19.52 -8.88
N LEU A 181 6.30 -19.51 -7.86
CA LEU A 181 6.25 -20.55 -6.83
C LEU A 181 5.75 -21.90 -7.38
N VAL A 182 4.80 -21.88 -8.33
CA VAL A 182 4.29 -23.10 -8.97
C VAL A 182 5.28 -23.71 -9.97
N LYS A 183 6.12 -22.89 -10.62
CA LYS A 183 7.24 -23.38 -11.43
C LYS A 183 8.36 -23.89 -10.50
N LYS A 184 8.29 -25.16 -10.08
CA LYS A 184 9.49 -25.89 -9.63
C LYS A 184 10.58 -25.73 -10.71
N PRO A 185 11.84 -25.44 -10.35
CA PRO A 185 12.91 -25.46 -11.33
C PRO A 185 13.01 -26.89 -11.87
N LYS A 186 12.60 -27.09 -13.12
CA LYS A 186 13.07 -28.26 -13.88
C LYS A 186 14.55 -28.00 -14.15
N PHE A 187 15.41 -28.28 -13.18
CA PHE A 187 16.81 -28.58 -13.49
C PHE A 187 16.79 -29.87 -14.29
N LYS A 188 16.71 -29.74 -15.62
CA LYS A 188 17.24 -30.78 -16.49
C LYS A 188 18.75 -30.71 -16.30
N PHE A 189 19.30 -31.64 -15.53
CA PHE A 189 20.66 -32.06 -15.78
C PHE A 189 20.68 -32.51 -17.24
N ILE A 190 21.32 -31.70 -18.08
CA ILE A 190 21.82 -32.16 -19.37
C ILE A 190 22.94 -33.11 -18.97
N ASN A 191 22.67 -34.42 -19.01
CA ASN A 191 23.75 -35.40 -19.04
C ASN A 191 24.49 -35.15 -20.35
N MET A 192 25.67 -34.54 -20.24
CA MET A 192 26.73 -34.65 -21.24
C MET A 192 27.57 -35.88 -20.89
#